data_AF-A0A1I1PXW1-F1
#
_entry.id   AF-A0A1I1PXW1-F1
#
_cell.length_a   1.000
_cell.length_b   1.000
_cell.length_c   1.000
_cell.angle_alpha   90.00
_cell.angle_beta   90.00
_cell.angle_gamma   90.00
#
_symmetry.space_group_name_H-M   'P 1'
#
loop_
_entity.id
_entity.type
_entity.pdbx_description
1 polymer ?
#
loop_
_entity_poly.entity_id
_entity_poly.type
_entity_poly.pdbx_seq_one_letter_code
_entity_poly.pdbx_strand_id
1 'polypeptide(L)'
;MIKHCAEAGRFCGTPSGWRRGGRCPRCRTAHNAETGRYRGMTLEQRRTVLDALRAGSRPEAAADGVGLPVARLGAQASRDGELRAALDGYPEEVQQAARVGDYLAALTRTAGDAGLAAYVCGLSDSELEDLRGRPGVAQAEAAVVALLTGAARETSPSWKILLTADRVAQLRELWADRSITVLEIGKTLGASDNTVWQWARQLGLPPRAKPPGARFAESRERLEELLEEGRSVTEMARELGVSDQSVLNWIERIGATRPGRAPRQQPVTEGEAQQAGELGGPRSRPATTLDQAMPRLRELWADGARVRDIAAELGVTPVTVHRWAAKAELPPRRSGRDSADARRRLGELWADPDRSPTSIAEELGISRVTVHKWAQEEGLPPRQAARRADQLDKVAEMWADQERTVRSIAAELGVALPTLRRRVAELGLPPRRARRMPKLEQSEARLRALWADGRGIAEIAEELGVTRETVTMWVLRLGLPTR
;
A
#
# COMPACT_ATOMS: atom_id res chain seq x y z
N MET A 1 -15.09 -7.41 -18.70
CA MET A 1 -15.10 -7.93 -17.31
C MET A 1 -13.94 -8.90 -17.21
N ILE A 2 -12.76 -8.41 -16.79
CA ILE A 2 -11.63 -9.22 -16.29
C ILE A 2 -11.12 -8.41 -15.10
N LYS A 3 -11.45 -8.82 -13.87
CA LYS A 3 -11.16 -8.03 -12.65
C LYS A 3 -10.14 -8.68 -11.70
N HIS A 4 -9.66 -9.87 -12.01
CA HIS A 4 -8.58 -10.50 -11.27
C HIS A 4 -7.65 -11.18 -12.27
N CYS A 5 -6.34 -11.00 -12.08
CA CYS A 5 -5.33 -11.81 -12.76
C CYS A 5 -5.66 -13.28 -12.49
N ALA A 6 -5.74 -14.11 -13.53
CA ALA A 6 -6.03 -15.54 -13.40
C ALA A 6 -4.87 -16.32 -12.77
N GLU A 7 -3.68 -15.72 -12.67
CA GLU A 7 -2.62 -16.25 -11.82
C GLU A 7 -3.03 -16.06 -10.36
N ALA A 8 -3.18 -17.18 -9.65
CA ALA A 8 -3.42 -17.25 -8.21
C ALA A 8 -2.73 -16.10 -7.48
N GLY A 9 -3.37 -15.51 -6.45
CA GLY A 9 -2.93 -14.33 -5.69
C GLY A 9 -1.54 -14.39 -4.99
N ARG A 10 -0.64 -15.25 -5.46
CA ARG A 10 0.73 -15.51 -5.03
C ARG A 10 1.76 -14.51 -5.62
N PHE A 11 1.44 -13.73 -6.65
CA PHE A 11 2.40 -12.78 -7.28
C PHE A 11 2.01 -11.29 -7.25
N CYS A 12 0.79 -10.91 -6.84
CA CYS A 12 0.38 -9.49 -6.77
C CYS A 12 0.81 -8.79 -5.47
N GLY A 13 2.03 -9.06 -5.01
CA GLY A 13 2.64 -8.47 -3.83
C GLY A 13 4.06 -9.01 -3.66
N THR A 14 5.02 -8.42 -4.36
CA THR A 14 6.44 -8.72 -4.08
C THR A 14 6.80 -8.23 -2.67
N PRO A 15 7.63 -8.98 -1.91
CA PRO A 15 7.83 -8.73 -0.47
C PRO A 15 8.59 -7.45 -0.11
N SER A 16 9.17 -6.72 -1.07
CA SER A 16 10.09 -5.60 -0.81
C SER A 16 9.45 -4.21 -0.75
N GLY A 17 8.14 -4.11 -0.50
CA GLY A 17 7.58 -2.84 -0.02
C GLY A 17 7.46 -1.71 -1.05
N TRP A 18 6.73 -1.95 -2.15
CA TRP A 18 6.16 -0.84 -2.93
C TRP A 18 5.01 -0.19 -2.14
N ARG A 19 5.34 0.65 -1.16
CA ARG A 19 4.38 1.49 -0.42
C ARG A 19 3.84 2.58 -1.35
N ARG A 20 2.59 2.37 -1.81
CA ARG A 20 1.53 3.30 -2.28
C ARG A 20 0.80 2.69 -3.49
N GLY A 21 -0.04 1.68 -3.25
CA GLY A 21 -1.08 1.25 -4.20
C GLY A 21 -0.61 0.69 -5.56
N GLY A 22 0.63 0.21 -5.68
CA GLY A 22 1.18 -0.26 -6.95
C GLY A 22 0.71 -1.66 -7.34
N ARG A 23 0.14 -1.81 -8.54
CA ARG A 23 -0.03 -3.10 -9.23
C ARG A 23 1.36 -3.71 -9.50
N CYS A 24 1.48 -5.05 -9.45
CA CYS A 24 2.68 -5.75 -9.93
C CYS A 24 2.94 -5.43 -11.41
N PRO A 25 4.15 -5.66 -11.96
CA PRO A 25 4.47 -5.33 -13.34
C PRO A 25 3.41 -5.82 -14.33
N ARG A 26 3.03 -7.11 -14.31
CA ARG A 26 1.98 -7.68 -15.17
C ARG A 26 0.61 -7.00 -15.02
N CYS A 27 0.15 -6.77 -13.79
CA CYS A 27 -1.13 -6.08 -13.57
C CYS A 27 -1.07 -4.59 -13.95
N ARG A 28 0.11 -3.96 -13.88
CA ARG A 28 0.33 -2.58 -14.34
C ARG A 28 0.33 -2.54 -15.87
N THR A 29 0.93 -3.52 -16.53
CA THR A 29 0.88 -3.72 -17.99
C THR A 29 -0.53 -3.82 -18.48
N ALA A 30 -1.30 -4.79 -17.95
CA ALA A 30 -2.69 -5.01 -18.35
C ALA A 30 -3.50 -3.73 -18.12
N HIS A 31 -3.33 -3.07 -16.98
CA HIS A 31 -4.02 -1.81 -16.70
C HIS A 31 -3.65 -0.68 -17.66
N ASN A 32 -2.36 -0.52 -17.99
CA ASN A 32 -1.90 0.51 -18.92
C ASN A 32 -2.41 0.25 -20.34
N ALA A 33 -2.39 -1.01 -20.78
CA ALA A 33 -2.96 -1.44 -22.06
C ALA A 33 -4.47 -1.21 -22.11
N GLU A 34 -5.22 -1.61 -21.08
CA GLU A 34 -6.67 -1.43 -20.98
C GLU A 34 -7.11 0.03 -20.93
N THR A 35 -6.35 0.89 -20.24
CA THR A 35 -6.76 2.28 -20.04
C THR A 35 -6.24 3.23 -21.10
N GLY A 36 -5.31 2.81 -21.96
CA GLY A 36 -4.59 3.70 -22.87
C GLY A 36 -3.82 4.82 -22.15
N ARG A 37 -3.67 4.74 -20.81
CA ARG A 37 -3.05 5.77 -19.98
C ARG A 37 -1.55 5.53 -19.79
N TYR A 38 -0.88 4.91 -20.76
CA TYR A 38 0.57 4.84 -20.71
C TYR A 38 1.13 6.25 -20.87
N ARG A 39 1.49 6.87 -19.74
CA ARG A 39 2.13 8.19 -19.68
C ARG A 39 3.67 8.09 -19.79
N GLY A 40 4.20 6.95 -20.23
CA GLY A 40 5.63 6.79 -20.50
C GLY A 40 5.99 7.19 -21.93
N MET A 41 7.26 7.04 -22.27
CA MET A 41 7.81 7.20 -23.62
C MET A 41 7.61 5.89 -24.39
N THR A 42 7.20 5.94 -25.66
CA THR A 42 7.14 4.71 -26.48
C THR A 42 8.55 4.19 -26.77
N LEU A 43 8.68 2.93 -27.20
CA LEU A 43 9.98 2.36 -27.56
C LEU A 43 10.64 3.12 -28.72
N GLU A 44 9.84 3.54 -29.70
CA GLU A 44 10.28 4.36 -30.83
C GLU A 44 10.78 5.72 -30.35
N GLN A 45 9.99 6.44 -29.54
CA GLN A 45 10.42 7.71 -28.95
C GLN A 45 11.71 7.56 -28.14
N ARG A 46 11.85 6.46 -27.39
CA ARG A 46 13.06 6.16 -26.61
C ARG A 46 14.28 5.98 -27.51
N ARG A 47 14.14 5.23 -28.60
CA ARG A 47 15.21 5.02 -29.58
C ARG A 47 15.62 6.34 -30.23
N THR A 48 14.67 7.11 -30.73
CA THR A 48 14.93 8.44 -31.33
C THR A 48 15.64 9.38 -30.36
N VAL A 49 15.25 9.41 -29.08
CA VAL A 49 15.92 10.22 -28.07
C VAL A 49 17.35 9.76 -27.84
N LEU A 50 17.59 8.45 -27.70
CA LEU A 50 18.94 7.91 -27.51
C LEU A 50 19.85 8.22 -28.71
N ASP A 51 19.35 8.03 -29.92
CA ASP A 51 20.09 8.33 -31.14
C ASP A 51 20.44 9.82 -31.22
N ALA A 52 19.50 10.70 -30.90
CA ALA A 52 19.73 12.15 -30.86
C ALA A 52 20.79 12.53 -29.80
N LEU A 53 20.70 11.97 -28.59
CA LEU A 53 21.66 12.23 -27.51
C LEU A 53 23.07 11.73 -27.88
N ARG A 54 23.18 10.54 -28.50
CA ARG A 54 24.45 9.98 -29.00
C ARG A 54 25.05 10.80 -30.14
N ALA A 55 24.21 11.44 -30.95
CA ALA A 55 24.64 12.40 -31.96
C ALA A 55 25.04 13.77 -31.37
N GLY A 56 25.05 13.93 -30.04
CA GLY A 56 25.44 15.17 -29.36
C GLY A 56 24.32 16.21 -29.24
N SER A 57 23.07 15.83 -29.50
CA SER A 57 21.94 16.74 -29.30
C SER A 57 21.75 17.07 -27.83
N ARG A 58 21.35 18.31 -27.54
CA ARG A 58 20.95 18.70 -26.18
C ARG A 58 19.67 17.97 -25.75
N PRO A 59 19.48 17.67 -24.45
CA PRO A 59 18.28 16.99 -23.96
C PRO A 59 16.96 17.63 -24.39
N GLU A 60 16.91 18.96 -24.48
CA GLU A 60 15.73 19.71 -24.95
C GLU A 60 15.41 19.38 -26.40
N ALA A 61 16.42 19.44 -27.28
CA ALA A 61 16.26 19.14 -28.71
C ALA A 61 15.88 17.66 -28.93
N ALA A 62 16.47 16.74 -28.17
CA ALA A 62 16.13 15.32 -28.24
C ALA A 62 14.68 15.06 -27.78
N ALA A 63 14.22 15.74 -26.72
CA ALA A 63 12.85 15.63 -26.22
C ALA A 63 11.83 16.26 -27.19
N ASP A 64 12.14 17.42 -27.76
CA ASP A 64 11.31 18.12 -28.74
C ASP A 64 11.14 17.28 -30.03
N GLY A 65 12.21 16.61 -30.48
CA GLY A 65 12.18 15.71 -31.65
C GLY A 65 11.17 14.57 -31.56
N VAL A 66 10.73 14.22 -30.34
CA VAL A 66 9.72 13.18 -30.10
C VAL A 66 8.41 13.73 -29.50
N GLY A 67 8.26 15.05 -29.42
CA GLY A 67 7.08 15.72 -28.89
C GLY A 67 6.88 15.50 -27.38
N LEU A 68 7.95 15.38 -26.60
CA LEU A 68 7.89 15.17 -25.15
C LEU A 68 8.49 16.37 -24.39
N PRO A 69 7.88 16.79 -23.26
CA PRO A 69 8.51 17.76 -22.38
C PRO A 69 9.81 17.20 -21.77
N VAL A 70 10.87 18.02 -21.68
CA VAL A 70 12.17 17.62 -21.09
C VAL A 70 12.04 17.06 -19.66
N ALA A 71 11.10 17.58 -18.85
CA ALA A 71 10.83 17.05 -17.52
C ALA A 71 10.37 15.58 -17.53
N ARG A 72 9.68 15.16 -18.58
CA ARG A 72 9.24 13.77 -18.77
C ARG A 72 10.40 12.87 -19.17
N LEU A 73 11.35 13.39 -19.95
CA LEU A 73 12.61 12.71 -20.26
C LEU A 73 13.41 12.42 -18.98
N GLY A 74 13.58 13.43 -18.10
CA GLY A 74 14.24 13.24 -16.81
C GLY A 74 13.52 12.24 -15.89
N ALA A 75 12.18 12.27 -15.86
CA ALA A 75 11.40 11.30 -15.10
C ALA A 75 11.56 9.87 -15.64
N GLN A 76 11.64 9.69 -16.95
CA GLN A 76 11.89 8.39 -17.57
C GLN A 76 13.30 7.88 -17.25
N ALA A 77 14.31 8.74 -17.36
CA ALA A 77 15.71 8.41 -17.06
C ALA A 77 15.92 7.92 -15.61
N SER A 78 15.09 8.34 -14.65
CA SER A 78 15.15 7.81 -13.27
C SER A 78 14.87 6.29 -13.15
N ARG A 79 14.40 5.64 -14.22
CA ARG A 79 14.06 4.22 -14.28
C ARG A 79 14.74 3.48 -15.44
N ASP A 80 15.60 4.17 -16.17
CA ASP A 80 16.22 3.72 -17.40
C ASP A 80 17.67 4.20 -17.39
N GLY A 81 18.56 3.33 -16.93
CA GLY A 81 19.98 3.60 -16.72
C GLY A 81 20.71 3.95 -18.01
N GLU A 82 20.33 3.36 -19.15
CA GLU A 82 20.90 3.72 -20.46
C GLU A 82 20.56 5.17 -20.81
N LEU A 83 19.28 5.54 -20.68
CA LEU A 83 18.81 6.89 -20.95
C LEU A 83 19.42 7.91 -19.97
N ARG A 84 19.58 7.53 -18.70
CA ARG A 84 20.25 8.36 -17.70
C ARG A 84 21.72 8.60 -18.07
N ALA A 85 22.44 7.54 -18.43
CA ALA A 85 23.84 7.65 -18.82
C ALA A 85 24.01 8.50 -20.10
N ALA A 86 23.09 8.37 -21.07
CA ALA A 86 23.10 9.19 -22.28
C ALA A 86 22.87 10.69 -21.98
N LEU A 87 21.92 11.00 -21.08
CA LEU A 87 21.67 12.39 -20.64
C LEU A 87 22.86 13.01 -19.91
N ASP A 88 23.59 12.20 -19.14
CA ASP A 88 24.78 12.64 -18.41
C ASP A 88 26.03 12.69 -19.32
N GLY A 89 25.91 12.36 -20.61
CA GLY A 89 26.99 12.47 -21.61
C GLY A 89 28.04 11.35 -21.54
N TYR A 90 27.71 10.21 -20.94
CA TYR A 90 28.65 9.08 -20.86
C TYR A 90 28.85 8.40 -22.22
N PRO A 91 30.02 7.78 -22.47
CA PRO A 91 30.27 6.98 -23.67
C PRO A 91 29.25 5.87 -23.88
N GLU A 92 29.06 5.45 -25.13
CA GLU A 92 28.05 4.44 -25.47
C GLU A 92 28.29 3.12 -24.73
N GLU A 93 29.54 2.70 -24.49
CA GLU A 93 29.81 1.46 -23.75
C GLU A 93 29.25 1.50 -22.32
N VAL A 94 29.30 2.67 -21.66
CA VAL A 94 28.75 2.88 -20.31
C VAL A 94 27.22 2.87 -20.33
N GLN A 95 26.61 3.49 -21.35
CA GLN A 95 25.16 3.47 -21.53
C GLN A 95 24.65 2.04 -21.71
N GLN A 96 25.33 1.26 -22.56
CA GLN A 96 25.05 -0.13 -22.83
C GLN A 96 25.23 -1.00 -21.57
N ALA A 97 26.29 -0.78 -20.78
CA ALA A 97 26.49 -1.47 -19.52
C ALA A 97 25.37 -1.17 -18.50
N ALA A 98 24.90 0.08 -18.43
CA ALA A 98 23.77 0.46 -17.59
C ALA A 98 22.49 -0.29 -17.97
N ARG A 99 22.24 -0.48 -19.29
CA ARG A 99 21.10 -1.29 -19.78
C ARG A 99 21.18 -2.75 -19.33
N VAL A 100 22.37 -3.34 -19.40
CA VAL A 100 22.61 -4.72 -18.91
C VAL A 100 22.34 -4.79 -17.41
N GLY A 101 22.81 -3.81 -16.64
CA GLY A 101 22.55 -3.72 -15.20
C GLY A 101 21.05 -3.67 -14.86
N ASP A 102 20.28 -2.84 -15.57
CA ASP A 102 18.83 -2.75 -15.40
C ASP A 102 18.12 -4.07 -15.70
N TYR A 103 18.53 -4.74 -16.79
CA TYR A 103 18.01 -6.05 -17.19
C TYR A 103 18.29 -7.12 -16.14
N LEU A 104 19.53 -7.26 -15.67
CA LEU A 104 19.88 -8.25 -14.63
C LEU A 104 19.18 -7.97 -13.30
N ALA A 105 19.02 -6.69 -12.95
CA ALA A 105 18.24 -6.29 -11.79
C ALA A 105 16.75 -6.63 -11.97
N ALA A 106 16.19 -6.46 -13.18
CA ALA A 106 14.83 -6.85 -13.50
C ALA A 106 14.66 -8.37 -13.42
N LEU A 107 15.61 -9.13 -13.96
CA LEU A 107 15.64 -10.59 -13.92
C LEU A 107 15.62 -11.13 -12.48
N THR A 108 16.36 -10.48 -11.59
CA THR A 108 16.32 -10.79 -10.15
C THR A 108 14.93 -10.53 -9.55
N ARG A 109 14.31 -9.40 -9.89
CA ARG A 109 12.97 -9.04 -9.39
C ARG A 109 11.86 -9.93 -9.96
N THR A 110 12.06 -10.51 -11.13
CA THR A 110 11.11 -11.40 -11.82
C THR A 110 11.42 -12.88 -11.58
N ALA A 111 12.28 -13.19 -10.60
CA ALA A 111 12.64 -14.55 -10.23
C ALA A 111 13.17 -15.40 -11.41
N GLY A 112 13.93 -14.76 -12.31
CA GLY A 112 14.56 -15.42 -13.46
C GLY A 112 13.69 -15.48 -14.71
N ASP A 113 12.46 -14.95 -14.71
CA ASP A 113 11.65 -14.81 -15.93
C ASP A 113 12.23 -13.69 -16.82
N ALA A 114 13.01 -14.10 -17.83
CA ALA A 114 13.68 -13.21 -18.76
C ALA A 114 12.72 -12.41 -19.64
N GLY A 115 11.59 -13.00 -20.06
CA GLY A 115 10.58 -12.30 -20.85
C GLY A 115 9.92 -11.18 -20.05
N LEU A 116 9.59 -11.45 -18.78
CA LEU A 116 9.06 -10.41 -17.88
C LEU A 116 10.13 -9.35 -17.52
N ALA A 117 11.39 -9.76 -17.37
CA ALA A 117 12.49 -8.83 -17.14
C ALA A 117 12.70 -7.87 -18.32
N ALA A 118 12.75 -8.41 -19.53
CA ALA A 118 12.84 -7.66 -20.78
C ALA A 118 11.67 -6.67 -20.90
N TYR A 119 10.45 -7.15 -20.67
CA TYR A 119 9.27 -6.30 -20.64
C TYR A 119 9.36 -5.15 -19.63
N VAL A 120 9.83 -5.40 -18.41
CA VAL A 120 10.01 -4.38 -17.36
C VAL A 120 11.00 -3.30 -17.78
N CYS A 121 12.04 -3.69 -18.52
CA CYS A 121 13.05 -2.80 -19.09
C CYS A 121 12.62 -2.16 -20.42
N GLY A 122 11.45 -2.51 -20.96
CA GLY A 122 11.02 -2.04 -22.28
C GLY A 122 11.91 -2.56 -23.41
N LEU A 123 12.39 -3.80 -23.31
CA LEU A 123 13.12 -4.49 -24.38
C LEU A 123 12.13 -5.23 -25.27
N SER A 124 12.27 -5.11 -26.60
CA SER A 124 11.68 -6.07 -27.55
C SER A 124 12.45 -7.39 -27.53
N ASP A 125 11.88 -8.46 -28.11
CA ASP A 125 12.56 -9.75 -28.22
C ASP A 125 13.88 -9.63 -28.99
N SER A 126 13.88 -8.87 -30.09
CA SER A 126 15.09 -8.60 -30.89
C SER A 126 16.15 -7.81 -30.11
N GLU A 127 15.74 -6.86 -29.26
CA GLU A 127 16.68 -6.09 -28.42
C GLU A 127 17.22 -6.93 -27.27
N LEU A 128 16.43 -7.87 -26.74
CA LEU A 128 16.90 -8.84 -25.75
C LEU A 128 17.92 -9.80 -26.36
N GLU A 129 17.70 -10.26 -27.59
CA GLU A 129 18.66 -11.08 -28.33
C GLU A 129 19.96 -10.31 -28.60
N ASP A 130 19.89 -9.06 -29.07
CA ASP A 130 21.07 -8.19 -29.23
C ASP A 130 21.82 -8.03 -27.91
N LEU A 131 21.11 -7.74 -26.81
CA LEU A 131 21.68 -7.58 -25.49
C LEU A 131 22.40 -8.85 -25.01
N ARG A 132 21.82 -10.04 -25.26
CA ARG A 132 22.44 -11.34 -24.93
C ARG A 132 23.64 -11.68 -25.81
N GLY A 133 23.68 -11.18 -27.04
CA GLY A 133 24.81 -11.33 -27.95
C GLY A 133 26.07 -10.58 -27.49
N ARG A 134 25.95 -9.65 -26.55
CA ARG A 134 27.08 -8.88 -26.04
C ARG A 134 27.99 -9.73 -25.13
N PRO A 135 29.32 -9.49 -25.17
CA PRO A 135 30.27 -10.26 -24.38
C PRO A 135 29.91 -10.30 -22.88
N GLY A 136 29.82 -11.51 -22.32
CA GLY A 136 29.58 -11.74 -20.89
C GLY A 136 28.12 -11.61 -20.41
N VAL A 137 27.20 -11.07 -21.22
CA VAL A 137 25.81 -10.86 -20.79
C VAL A 137 25.06 -12.18 -20.62
N ALA A 138 25.16 -13.09 -21.59
CA ALA A 138 24.55 -14.43 -21.47
C ALA A 138 25.08 -15.21 -20.25
N GLN A 139 26.39 -15.07 -19.95
CA GLN A 139 27.00 -15.69 -18.76
C GLN A 139 26.49 -15.06 -17.46
N ALA A 140 26.36 -13.73 -17.41
CA ALA A 140 25.81 -13.02 -16.26
C ALA A 140 24.33 -13.35 -16.03
N GLU A 141 23.53 -13.42 -17.11
CA GLU A 141 22.14 -13.89 -17.07
C GLU A 141 22.06 -15.32 -16.52
N ALA A 142 22.84 -16.24 -17.08
CA ALA A 142 22.89 -17.62 -16.61
C ALA A 142 23.31 -17.71 -15.13
N ALA A 143 24.27 -16.89 -14.69
CA ALA A 143 24.69 -16.82 -13.29
C ALA A 143 23.57 -16.31 -12.36
N VAL A 144 22.85 -15.26 -12.75
CA VAL A 144 21.69 -14.75 -11.99
C VAL A 144 20.58 -15.81 -11.93
N VAL A 145 20.25 -16.45 -13.06
CA VAL A 145 19.25 -17.53 -13.10
C VAL A 145 19.71 -18.71 -12.24
N ALA A 146 20.99 -19.11 -12.30
CA ALA A 146 21.53 -20.17 -11.48
C ALA A 146 21.49 -19.83 -9.98
N LEU A 147 21.82 -18.59 -9.59
CA LEU A 147 21.68 -18.11 -8.21
C LEU A 147 20.22 -18.18 -7.73
N LEU A 148 19.27 -17.83 -8.59
CA LEU A 148 17.84 -17.87 -8.28
C LEU A 148 17.25 -19.30 -8.27
N THR A 149 17.76 -20.21 -9.10
CA THR A 149 17.17 -21.55 -9.30
C THR A 149 17.89 -22.67 -8.53
N GLY A 150 19.20 -22.57 -8.31
CA GLY A 150 20.04 -23.72 -7.94
C GLY A 150 21.19 -23.49 -6.97
N ALA A 151 21.94 -22.38 -7.03
CA ALA A 151 23.19 -22.23 -6.25
C ALA A 151 23.01 -21.65 -4.83
N ALA A 152 21.85 -21.08 -4.49
CA ALA A 152 21.53 -20.62 -3.13
C ALA A 152 20.96 -21.72 -2.21
N ARG A 153 20.91 -22.98 -2.67
CA ARG A 153 20.30 -24.08 -1.89
C ARG A 153 21.19 -24.62 -0.76
N GLU A 154 22.50 -24.36 -0.77
CA GLU A 154 23.42 -24.95 0.20
C GLU A 154 23.95 -23.98 1.28
N THR A 155 23.84 -22.66 1.13
CA THR A 155 24.56 -21.74 2.05
C THR A 155 23.81 -20.51 2.57
N SER A 156 22.49 -20.37 2.37
CA SER A 156 21.74 -19.24 2.95
C SER A 156 20.51 -19.65 3.78
N PRO A 157 20.51 -19.48 5.13
CA PRO A 157 19.49 -20.00 6.04
C PRO A 157 18.10 -19.33 6.02
N SER A 158 17.78 -18.42 5.09
CA SER A 158 16.48 -17.77 5.07
C SER A 158 16.24 -17.21 3.66
N TRP A 159 15.08 -17.30 3.02
CA TRP A 159 13.71 -17.45 3.49
C TRP A 159 12.85 -17.68 2.23
N LYS A 160 11.89 -18.61 2.30
CA LYS A 160 11.02 -19.11 1.22
C LYS A 160 11.64 -20.23 0.39
N ILE A 161 11.83 -21.35 1.07
CA ILE A 161 11.72 -22.67 0.47
C ILE A 161 10.47 -22.69 -0.42
N LEU A 162 10.68 -22.82 -1.74
CA LEU A 162 9.65 -23.25 -2.67
C LEU A 162 9.24 -24.66 -2.26
N LEU A 163 7.94 -24.90 -2.04
CA LEU A 163 7.42 -26.26 -1.93
C LEU A 163 7.63 -26.95 -3.28
N THR A 164 8.68 -27.76 -3.37
CA THR A 164 8.80 -28.76 -4.44
C THR A 164 7.67 -29.78 -4.29
N ALA A 165 7.35 -30.49 -5.38
CA ALA A 165 6.32 -31.54 -5.35
C ALA A 165 6.58 -32.56 -4.22
N ASP A 166 7.84 -32.94 -4.01
CA ASP A 166 8.24 -33.86 -2.95
C ASP A 166 8.00 -33.29 -1.55
N ARG A 167 8.32 -32.01 -1.33
CA ARG A 167 8.02 -31.33 -0.05
C ARG A 167 6.53 -31.19 0.20
N VAL A 168 5.71 -31.03 -0.84
CA VAL A 168 4.25 -31.05 -0.72
C VAL A 168 3.78 -32.43 -0.25
N ALA A 169 4.30 -33.51 -0.84
CA ALA A 169 3.94 -34.88 -0.48
C ALA A 169 4.35 -35.18 0.97
N GLN A 170 5.60 -34.87 1.34
CA GLN A 170 6.12 -35.09 2.69
C GLN A 170 5.37 -34.25 3.73
N LEU A 171 5.05 -32.99 3.43
CA LEU A 171 4.22 -32.17 4.30
C LEU A 171 2.83 -32.77 4.50
N ARG A 172 2.19 -33.28 3.44
CA ARG A 172 0.84 -33.89 3.54
C ARG A 172 0.84 -35.12 4.43
N GLU A 173 1.84 -35.99 4.28
CA GLU A 173 2.02 -37.18 5.10
C GLU A 173 2.23 -36.81 6.58
N LEU A 174 3.23 -35.97 6.86
CA LEU A 174 3.52 -35.50 8.21
C LEU A 174 2.35 -34.72 8.84
N TRP A 175 1.59 -33.97 8.02
CA TRP A 175 0.42 -33.22 8.46
C TRP A 175 -0.82 -34.10 8.72
N ALA A 176 -0.91 -35.27 8.09
CA ALA A 176 -1.96 -36.25 8.38
C ALA A 176 -1.74 -36.92 9.74
N ASP A 177 -0.49 -37.17 10.13
CA ASP A 177 -0.15 -37.82 11.40
C ASP A 177 -0.28 -36.88 12.60
N ARG A 178 -1.40 -36.98 13.32
CA ARG A 178 -1.73 -36.12 14.47
C ARG A 178 -0.79 -36.28 15.67
N SER A 179 0.07 -37.30 15.70
CA SER A 179 1.05 -37.49 16.77
C SER A 179 2.25 -36.54 16.64
N ILE A 180 2.58 -36.11 15.41
CA ILE A 180 3.73 -35.24 15.13
C ILE A 180 3.31 -33.78 15.35
N THR A 181 4.07 -32.98 16.09
CA THR A 181 3.79 -31.56 16.29
C THR A 181 4.21 -30.72 15.08
N VAL A 182 3.59 -29.55 14.85
CA VAL A 182 3.98 -28.65 13.75
C VAL A 182 5.45 -28.22 13.83
N LEU A 183 6.02 -28.18 15.04
CA LEU A 183 7.44 -27.91 15.27
C LEU A 183 8.33 -29.04 14.72
N GLU A 184 7.97 -30.30 14.99
CA GLU A 184 8.69 -31.47 14.46
C GLU A 184 8.56 -31.57 12.94
N ILE A 185 7.37 -31.28 12.39
CA ILE A 185 7.19 -31.14 10.94
C ILE A 185 8.15 -30.08 10.39
N GLY A 186 8.27 -28.95 11.08
CA GLY A 186 9.22 -27.88 10.73
C GLY A 186 10.67 -28.37 10.73
N LYS A 187 11.10 -29.08 11.78
CA LYS A 187 12.45 -29.68 11.86
C LYS A 187 12.71 -30.65 10.70
N THR A 188 11.77 -31.56 10.42
CA THR A 188 11.90 -32.54 9.33
C THR A 188 11.97 -31.88 7.95
N LEU A 189 11.22 -30.78 7.74
CA LEU A 189 11.19 -30.07 6.46
C LEU A 189 12.23 -28.94 6.33
N GLY A 190 13.04 -28.70 7.37
CA GLY A 190 13.98 -27.58 7.42
C GLY A 190 13.29 -26.21 7.38
N ALA A 191 12.14 -26.07 8.04
CA ALA A 191 11.31 -24.87 8.03
C ALA A 191 10.85 -24.47 9.44
N SER A 192 10.51 -23.19 9.65
CA SER A 192 9.87 -22.77 10.90
C SER A 192 8.43 -23.26 10.99
N ASP A 193 7.92 -23.44 12.20
CA ASP A 193 6.52 -23.81 12.48
C ASP A 193 5.49 -22.90 11.77
N ASN A 194 5.75 -21.59 11.73
CA ASN A 194 4.94 -20.62 11.02
C ASN A 194 4.97 -20.84 9.50
N THR A 195 6.11 -21.25 8.95
CA THR A 195 6.25 -21.58 7.52
C THR A 195 5.41 -22.81 7.18
N VAL A 196 5.48 -23.85 8.02
CA VAL A 196 4.65 -25.06 7.87
C VAL A 196 3.16 -24.72 7.92
N TRP A 197 2.73 -23.84 8.84
CA TRP A 197 1.35 -23.36 8.91
C TRP A 197 0.90 -22.64 7.64
N GLN A 198 1.76 -21.78 7.07
CA GLN A 198 1.46 -21.10 5.83
C GLN A 198 1.35 -22.08 4.66
N TRP A 199 2.23 -23.07 4.59
CA TRP A 199 2.18 -24.12 3.58
C TRP A 199 0.90 -24.95 3.67
N ALA A 200 0.54 -25.40 4.88
CA ALA A 200 -0.69 -26.15 5.12
C ALA A 200 -1.93 -25.36 4.67
N ARG A 201 -1.98 -24.06 5.01
CA ARG A 201 -3.06 -23.16 4.56
C ARG A 201 -3.09 -22.98 3.05
N GLN A 202 -1.94 -22.82 2.40
CA GLN A 202 -1.83 -22.66 0.95
C GLN A 202 -2.23 -23.92 0.18
N LEU A 203 -2.03 -25.10 0.78
CA LEU A 203 -2.40 -26.40 0.23
C LEU A 203 -3.83 -26.81 0.56
N GLY A 204 -4.57 -26.00 1.33
CA GLY A 204 -5.93 -26.33 1.76
C GLY A 204 -6.00 -27.52 2.72
N LEU A 205 -4.93 -27.79 3.48
CA LEU A 205 -4.95 -28.87 4.47
C LEU A 205 -5.88 -28.49 5.63
N PRO A 206 -6.59 -29.48 6.21
CA PRO A 206 -7.50 -29.20 7.32
C PRO A 206 -6.71 -28.59 8.49
N PRO A 207 -7.27 -27.58 9.18
CA PRO A 207 -6.60 -26.96 10.30
C PRO A 207 -6.30 -28.02 11.35
N ARG A 208 -5.06 -28.02 11.83
CA ARG A 208 -4.74 -28.74 13.06
C ARG A 208 -5.31 -27.94 14.22
N ALA A 209 -6.19 -28.53 15.02
CA ALA A 209 -6.47 -27.95 16.32
C ALA A 209 -5.10 -27.77 16.99
N LYS A 210 -4.72 -26.53 17.34
CA LYS A 210 -3.60 -26.34 18.26
C LYS A 210 -3.96 -27.21 19.46
N PRO A 211 -3.18 -28.25 19.82
CA PRO A 211 -3.55 -29.11 20.94
C PRO A 211 -3.78 -28.17 22.14
N PRO A 212 -5.03 -27.98 22.59
CA PRO A 212 -5.30 -27.02 23.63
C PRO A 212 -4.83 -27.68 24.92
N GLY A 213 -3.59 -27.37 25.32
CA GLY A 213 -3.11 -27.70 26.64
C GLY A 213 -2.50 -29.09 26.84
N ALA A 214 -2.05 -29.81 25.81
CA ALA A 214 -1.19 -30.99 26.05
C ALA A 214 0.09 -30.58 26.81
N ARG A 215 0.81 -29.56 26.28
CA ARG A 215 1.96 -28.97 26.99
C ARG A 215 1.60 -28.30 28.31
N PHE A 216 0.41 -27.70 28.42
CA PHE A 216 0.01 -27.07 29.69
C PHE A 216 -0.28 -28.12 30.76
N ALA A 217 -0.96 -29.22 30.42
CA ALA A 217 -1.25 -30.29 31.35
C ALA A 217 0.05 -30.97 31.84
N GLU A 218 0.98 -31.24 30.93
CA GLU A 218 2.29 -31.84 31.25
C GLU A 218 3.21 -30.87 32.03
N SER A 219 3.16 -29.57 31.73
CA SER A 219 4.00 -28.55 32.37
C SER A 219 3.34 -27.85 33.56
N ARG A 220 2.11 -28.23 33.94
CA ARG A 220 1.37 -27.54 35.00
C ARG A 220 2.08 -27.66 36.34
N GLU A 221 2.39 -28.89 36.74
CA GLU A 221 3.06 -29.18 38.01
C GLU A 221 4.42 -28.48 38.07
N ARG A 222 5.21 -28.58 36.99
CA ARG A 222 6.51 -27.88 36.89
C ARG A 222 6.39 -26.35 36.91
N LEU A 223 5.33 -25.79 36.31
CA LEU A 223 5.07 -24.35 36.37
C LEU A 223 4.72 -23.91 37.80
N GLU A 224 3.89 -24.68 38.52
CA GLU A 224 3.51 -24.42 39.91
C GLU A 224 4.77 -24.45 40.81
N GLU A 225 5.66 -25.44 40.66
CA GLU A 225 6.96 -25.48 41.35
C GLU A 225 7.83 -24.24 41.08
N LEU A 226 7.99 -23.85 39.80
CA LEU A 226 8.82 -22.69 39.43
C LEU A 226 8.26 -21.37 39.96
N LEU A 227 6.93 -21.28 40.15
CA LEU A 227 6.27 -20.14 40.78
C LEU A 227 6.53 -20.09 42.28
N GLU A 228 6.47 -21.25 42.97
CA GLU A 228 6.81 -21.37 44.39
C GLU A 228 8.29 -21.04 44.66
N GLU A 229 9.19 -21.42 43.74
CA GLU A 229 10.60 -21.04 43.75
C GLU A 229 10.84 -19.53 43.49
N GLY A 230 9.81 -18.76 43.10
CA GLY A 230 9.90 -17.33 42.84
C GLY A 230 10.67 -16.96 41.56
N ARG A 231 10.75 -17.87 40.59
CA ARG A 231 11.47 -17.65 39.33
C ARG A 231 10.80 -16.55 38.50
N SER A 232 11.59 -15.84 37.69
CA SER A 232 11.04 -14.86 36.76
C SER A 232 10.33 -15.53 35.58
N VAL A 233 9.39 -14.82 34.94
CA VAL A 233 8.65 -15.33 33.76
C VAL A 233 9.59 -15.80 32.65
N THR A 234 10.70 -15.10 32.44
CA THR A 234 11.68 -15.44 31.40
C THR A 234 12.49 -16.70 31.76
N GLU A 235 12.80 -16.92 33.04
CA GLU A 235 13.45 -18.17 33.49
C GLU A 235 12.50 -19.35 33.36
N MET A 236 11.24 -19.17 33.78
CA MET A 236 10.19 -20.16 33.56
C MET A 236 10.02 -20.51 32.08
N ALA A 237 9.98 -19.49 31.21
CA ALA A 237 9.83 -19.69 29.77
C ALA A 237 10.98 -20.50 29.16
N ARG A 238 12.21 -20.21 29.61
CA ARG A 238 13.41 -20.95 29.21
C ARG A 238 13.36 -22.40 29.70
N GLU A 239 13.02 -22.62 30.96
CA GLU A 239 12.95 -23.95 31.58
C GLU A 239 11.88 -24.82 30.92
N LEU A 240 10.70 -24.25 30.66
CA LEU A 240 9.55 -24.96 30.08
C LEU A 240 9.61 -25.04 28.54
N GLY A 241 10.62 -24.46 27.90
CA GLY A 241 10.76 -24.45 26.45
C GLY A 241 9.61 -23.75 25.71
N VAL A 242 9.05 -22.69 26.31
CA VAL A 242 7.93 -21.90 25.76
C VAL A 242 8.26 -20.41 25.73
N SER A 243 7.37 -19.59 25.17
CA SER A 243 7.54 -18.14 25.20
C SER A 243 7.07 -17.53 26.53
N ASP A 244 7.63 -16.38 26.91
CA ASP A 244 7.21 -15.59 28.08
C ASP A 244 5.70 -15.36 28.12
N GLN A 245 5.09 -15.07 26.96
CA GLN A 245 3.64 -14.90 26.87
C GLN A 245 2.86 -16.19 27.15
N SER A 246 3.41 -17.35 26.80
CA SER A 246 2.77 -18.64 27.10
C SER A 246 2.76 -18.90 28.60
N VAL A 247 3.88 -18.62 29.29
CA VAL A 247 3.97 -18.68 30.75
C VAL A 247 2.97 -17.72 31.41
N LEU A 248 2.89 -16.46 30.95
CA LEU A 248 1.92 -15.49 31.47
C LEU A 248 0.47 -15.98 31.32
N ASN A 249 0.12 -16.55 30.17
CA ASN A 249 -1.20 -17.11 29.93
C ASN A 249 -1.46 -18.35 30.80
N TRP A 250 -0.43 -19.16 31.08
CA TRP A 250 -0.54 -20.33 31.94
C TRP A 250 -0.73 -19.95 33.41
N ILE A 251 0.03 -18.96 33.91
CA ILE A 251 -0.13 -18.36 35.24
C ILE A 251 -1.56 -17.85 35.44
N GLU A 252 -2.08 -17.10 34.46
CA GLU A 252 -3.46 -16.59 34.49
C GLU A 252 -4.50 -17.73 34.48
N ARG A 253 -4.24 -18.81 33.72
CA ARG A 253 -5.13 -19.97 33.64
C ARG A 253 -5.21 -20.80 34.92
N ILE A 254 -4.12 -20.89 35.69
CA ILE A 254 -4.12 -21.55 37.01
C ILE A 254 -4.57 -20.60 38.14
N GLY A 255 -4.82 -19.32 37.84
CA GLY A 255 -5.21 -18.32 38.84
C GLY A 255 -4.08 -17.91 39.78
N ALA A 256 -2.82 -18.13 39.40
CA ALA A 256 -1.66 -17.74 40.21
C ALA A 256 -1.33 -16.25 40.02
N THR A 257 -0.77 -15.64 41.07
CA THR A 257 -0.28 -14.26 41.00
C THR A 257 1.00 -14.21 40.18
N ARG A 258 1.12 -13.22 39.30
CA ARG A 258 2.33 -13.03 38.50
C ARG A 258 3.52 -12.73 39.43
N PRO A 259 4.70 -13.35 39.22
CA PRO A 259 5.89 -12.99 39.97
C PRO A 259 6.13 -11.49 39.84
N GLY A 260 6.38 -10.83 40.97
CA GLY A 260 6.76 -9.43 40.98
C GLY A 260 7.92 -9.23 40.03
N ARG A 261 7.86 -8.17 39.20
CA ARG A 261 8.97 -7.84 38.31
C ARG A 261 10.21 -7.66 39.19
N ALA A 262 11.18 -8.56 39.07
CA ALA A 262 12.43 -8.46 39.82
C ALA A 262 12.95 -7.02 39.66
N PRO A 263 13.46 -6.39 40.75
CA PRO A 263 14.02 -5.06 40.69
C PRO A 263 14.98 -5.01 39.50
N ARG A 264 14.66 -4.14 38.54
CA ARG A 264 15.52 -3.92 37.39
C ARG A 264 16.88 -3.53 37.98
N GLN A 265 17.91 -4.37 37.79
CA GLN A 265 19.26 -4.06 38.25
C GLN A 265 19.56 -2.62 37.84
N GLN A 266 20.00 -1.83 38.82
CA GLN A 266 20.12 -0.38 38.74
C GLN A 266 20.87 0.06 37.47
N PRO A 267 20.59 1.26 36.94
CA PRO A 267 21.20 1.73 35.72
C PRO A 267 22.73 1.74 35.87
N VAL A 268 23.34 1.30 34.78
CA VAL A 268 24.75 1.48 34.42
C VAL A 268 25.27 2.82 34.96
N THR A 269 26.40 2.75 35.66
CA THR A 269 27.04 3.89 36.34
C THR A 269 27.26 5.06 35.37
N GLU A 270 27.22 6.29 35.92
CA GLU A 270 27.37 7.56 35.17
C GLU A 270 28.61 7.63 34.25
N GLY A 271 29.59 6.73 34.43
CA GLY A 271 30.78 6.63 33.59
C GLY A 271 30.55 6.11 32.17
N GLU A 272 29.56 5.25 31.93
CA GLU A 272 29.34 4.67 30.57
C GLU A 272 28.43 5.55 29.70
N ALA A 273 27.64 6.45 30.30
CA ALA A 273 26.82 7.41 29.56
C ALA A 273 27.64 8.53 28.90
N GLN A 274 28.84 8.83 29.41
CA GLN A 274 29.73 9.86 28.86
C GLN A 274 30.43 9.43 27.56
N GLN A 275 30.66 8.13 27.34
CA GLN A 275 31.30 7.63 26.12
C GLN A 275 30.37 7.54 24.89
N ALA A 276 29.04 7.55 25.09
CA ALA A 276 28.08 7.50 23.99
C ALA A 276 27.79 8.87 23.32
N GLY A 277 28.39 9.96 23.82
CA GLY A 277 28.11 11.34 23.40
C GLY A 277 28.87 11.85 22.16
N GLU A 278 29.82 11.08 21.61
CA GLU A 278 30.72 11.58 20.56
C GLU A 278 30.20 11.45 19.11
N LEU A 279 29.06 10.79 18.87
CA LEU A 279 28.49 10.70 17.52
C LEU A 279 27.45 11.79 17.27
N GLY A 280 27.95 12.93 16.80
CA GLY A 280 27.23 14.18 16.54
C GLY A 280 25.98 14.04 15.66
N GLY A 281 24.84 14.43 16.23
CA GLY A 281 23.61 14.82 15.52
C GLY A 281 23.18 16.22 16.00
N PRO A 282 22.67 17.09 15.12
CA PRO A 282 22.55 18.51 15.42
C PRO A 282 21.32 18.87 16.27
N ARG A 283 21.55 19.82 17.18
CA ARG A 283 20.60 20.68 17.93
C ARG A 283 19.96 20.09 19.20
N SER A 284 20.78 19.91 20.23
CA SER A 284 20.31 20.09 21.61
C SER A 284 19.84 21.54 21.77
N ARG A 285 18.52 21.77 21.71
CA ARG A 285 17.93 22.97 22.32
C ARG A 285 18.35 22.99 23.80
N PRO A 286 18.63 24.17 24.40
CA PRO A 286 18.95 24.24 25.82
C PRO A 286 17.82 23.57 26.59
N ALA A 287 18.16 22.57 27.39
CA ALA A 287 17.17 21.84 28.16
C ALA A 287 16.59 22.78 29.20
N THR A 288 15.37 23.27 29.00
CA THR A 288 14.62 23.99 30.03
C THR A 288 14.56 23.10 31.26
N THR A 289 15.05 23.61 32.39
CA THR A 289 15.04 22.83 33.63
C THR A 289 13.62 22.71 34.17
N LEU A 290 13.36 21.68 34.97
CA LEU A 290 12.06 21.48 35.60
C LEU A 290 11.61 22.74 36.36
N ASP A 291 12.53 23.33 37.12
CA ASP A 291 12.22 24.47 37.99
C ASP A 291 11.86 25.72 37.18
N GLN A 292 12.52 25.94 36.04
CA GLN A 292 12.19 27.03 35.11
C GLN A 292 10.86 26.80 34.41
N ALA A 293 10.54 25.56 34.05
CA ALA A 293 9.31 25.22 33.34
C ALA A 293 8.07 25.08 34.24
N MET A 294 8.25 24.87 35.55
CA MET A 294 7.15 24.51 36.44
C MET A 294 6.02 25.56 36.52
N PRO A 295 6.30 26.87 36.66
CA PRO A 295 5.23 27.88 36.70
C PRO A 295 4.41 27.87 35.41
N ARG A 296 5.07 27.86 34.25
CA ARG A 296 4.41 27.86 32.95
C ARG A 296 3.67 26.55 32.69
N LEU A 297 4.23 25.41 33.13
CA LEU A 297 3.54 24.13 33.10
C LEU A 297 2.23 24.19 33.90
N ARG A 298 2.22 24.73 35.13
CA ARG A 298 1.01 24.81 35.96
C ARG A 298 -0.07 25.68 35.35
N GLU A 299 0.31 26.84 34.81
CA GLU A 299 -0.59 27.76 34.10
C GLU A 299 -1.24 27.08 32.89
N LEU A 300 -0.42 26.59 31.94
CA LEU A 300 -0.92 25.88 30.77
C LEU A 300 -1.72 24.61 31.14
N TRP A 301 -1.37 23.96 32.25
CA TRP A 301 -2.08 22.79 32.74
C TRP A 301 -3.48 23.17 33.24
N ALA A 302 -3.61 24.24 34.02
CA ALA A 302 -4.87 24.79 34.53
C ALA A 302 -5.77 25.31 33.40
N ASP A 303 -5.19 25.94 32.38
CA ASP A 303 -5.89 26.46 31.20
C ASP A 303 -6.39 25.36 30.25
N GLY A 304 -6.11 24.09 30.53
CA GLY A 304 -6.58 22.99 29.70
C GLY A 304 -5.79 22.79 28.40
N ALA A 305 -4.66 23.49 28.17
CA ALA A 305 -3.82 23.35 26.98
C ALA A 305 -3.40 21.89 26.68
N ARG A 306 -3.36 21.44 25.42
CA ARG A 306 -3.05 20.02 25.13
C ARG A 306 -1.61 19.71 25.51
N VAL A 307 -1.34 18.49 26.00
CA VAL A 307 0.02 18.07 26.41
C VAL A 307 1.05 18.27 25.29
N ARG A 308 0.65 18.15 24.02
CA ARG A 308 1.53 18.42 22.87
C ARG A 308 1.87 19.90 22.72
N ASP A 309 0.92 20.79 22.97
CA ASP A 309 1.12 22.24 22.89
C ASP A 309 2.00 22.70 24.05
N ILE A 310 1.73 22.18 25.25
CA ILE A 310 2.59 22.35 26.43
C ILE A 310 4.03 21.88 26.14
N ALA A 311 4.18 20.71 25.53
CA ALA A 311 5.48 20.16 25.18
C ALA A 311 6.23 21.03 24.16
N ALA A 312 5.54 21.48 23.11
CA ALA A 312 6.11 22.36 22.09
C ALA A 312 6.54 23.72 22.69
N GLU A 313 5.71 24.29 23.56
CA GLU A 313 5.96 25.58 24.19
C GLU A 313 7.11 25.52 25.20
N LEU A 314 7.17 24.46 26.01
CA LEU A 314 8.25 24.25 26.97
C LEU A 314 9.53 23.68 26.34
N GLY A 315 9.54 23.41 25.04
CA GLY A 315 10.69 22.84 24.34
C GLY A 315 11.05 21.41 24.77
N VAL A 316 10.09 20.64 25.30
CA VAL A 316 10.29 19.28 25.80
C VAL A 316 9.43 18.24 25.07
N THR A 317 9.59 16.97 25.42
CA THR A 317 8.72 15.91 24.88
C THR A 317 7.42 15.80 25.68
N PRO A 318 6.31 15.31 25.09
CA PRO A 318 5.07 15.02 25.82
C PRO A 318 5.25 14.10 27.03
N VAL A 319 6.19 13.16 26.96
CA VAL A 319 6.53 12.25 28.08
C VAL A 319 7.14 13.03 29.24
N THR A 320 8.02 13.99 28.95
CA THR A 320 8.61 14.89 29.95
C THR A 320 7.53 15.70 30.66
N VAL A 321 6.56 16.25 29.92
CA VAL A 321 5.42 16.99 30.48
C VAL A 321 4.62 16.12 31.45
N HIS A 322 4.29 14.87 31.08
CA HIS A 322 3.58 13.95 31.98
C HIS A 322 4.37 13.66 33.27
N ARG A 323 5.67 13.42 33.15
CA ARG A 323 6.55 13.18 34.30
C ARG A 323 6.61 14.41 35.21
N TRP A 324 6.73 15.60 34.64
CA TRP A 324 6.77 16.85 35.39
C TRP A 324 5.45 17.16 36.08
N ALA A 325 4.32 16.95 35.40
CA ALA A 325 3.00 17.11 35.99
C ALA A 325 2.77 16.14 37.17
N ALA A 326 3.20 14.88 37.03
CA ALA A 326 3.14 13.91 38.12
C ALA A 326 4.03 14.31 39.31
N LYS A 327 5.26 14.78 39.05
CA LYS A 327 6.17 15.26 40.10
C LYS A 327 5.64 16.51 40.82
N ALA A 328 4.85 17.33 40.14
CA ALA A 328 4.22 18.51 40.71
C ALA A 328 2.83 18.26 41.31
N GLU A 329 2.45 16.98 41.42
CA GLU A 329 1.16 16.51 41.96
C GLU A 329 -0.05 17.16 41.28
N LEU A 330 0.10 17.51 40.00
CA LEU A 330 -1.01 18.04 39.22
C LEU A 330 -2.04 16.94 39.00
N PRO A 331 -3.35 17.27 39.03
CA PRO A 331 -4.38 16.29 38.78
C PRO A 331 -4.12 15.63 37.43
N PRO A 332 -4.19 14.29 37.36
CA PRO A 332 -3.96 13.59 36.11
C PRO A 332 -4.92 14.15 35.08
N ARG A 333 -4.37 14.65 33.97
CA ARG A 333 -5.21 15.00 32.83
C ARG A 333 -5.93 13.73 32.46
N ARG A 334 -7.25 13.73 32.67
CA ARG A 334 -8.13 12.69 32.15
C ARG A 334 -7.77 12.65 30.68
N SER A 335 -7.09 11.59 30.26
CA SER A 335 -6.92 11.35 28.82
C SER A 335 -8.33 11.48 28.27
N GLY A 336 -8.52 12.20 27.17
CA GLY A 336 -9.84 12.41 26.56
C GLY A 336 -10.50 11.10 26.10
N ARG A 337 -10.16 9.94 26.68
CA ARG A 337 -10.77 8.64 26.53
C ARG A 337 -12.08 8.47 27.29
N ASP A 338 -12.38 9.26 28.33
CA ASP A 338 -13.62 9.07 29.12
C ASP A 338 -14.13 10.37 29.79
N SER A 339 -14.32 11.47 29.05
CA SER A 339 -15.26 12.49 29.55
C SER A 339 -16.65 12.16 29.04
N ALA A 340 -17.58 11.88 29.96
CA ALA A 340 -19.00 11.72 29.63
C ALA A 340 -19.53 12.92 28.83
N ASP A 341 -18.94 14.10 29.06
CA ASP A 341 -19.19 15.32 28.31
C ASP A 341 -18.79 15.24 26.83
N ALA A 342 -17.60 14.71 26.51
CA ALA A 342 -17.16 14.57 25.13
C ALA A 342 -17.95 13.48 24.39
N ARG A 343 -18.42 12.43 25.08
CA ARG A 343 -19.34 11.44 24.50
C ARG A 343 -20.72 12.03 24.21
N ARG A 344 -21.25 12.86 25.10
CA ARG A 344 -22.50 13.60 24.85
C ARG A 344 -22.38 14.55 23.66
N ARG A 345 -21.33 15.39 23.64
CA ARG A 345 -21.05 16.30 22.49
C ARG A 345 -20.74 15.55 21.20
N LEU A 346 -20.18 14.35 21.27
CA LEU A 346 -20.02 13.51 20.09
C LEU A 346 -21.37 13.22 19.44
N GLY A 347 -22.41 12.87 20.19
CA GLY A 347 -23.75 12.61 19.63
C GLY A 347 -24.30 13.80 18.83
N GLU A 348 -24.25 14.99 19.43
CA GLU A 348 -24.68 16.26 18.81
C GLU A 348 -23.87 16.56 17.54
N LEU A 349 -22.54 16.53 17.63
CA LEU A 349 -21.64 16.77 16.50
C LEU A 349 -21.73 15.68 15.43
N TRP A 350 -22.11 14.45 15.79
CA TRP A 350 -22.26 13.31 14.88
C TRP A 350 -23.56 13.38 14.07
N ALA A 351 -24.60 14.05 14.57
CA ALA A 351 -25.86 14.26 13.87
C ALA A 351 -25.74 15.27 12.71
N ASP A 352 -24.80 16.21 12.78
CA ASP A 352 -24.56 17.23 11.76
C ASP A 352 -23.91 16.61 10.49
N PRO A 353 -24.60 16.52 9.33
CA PRO A 353 -24.06 15.87 8.14
C PRO A 353 -22.84 16.57 7.54
N ASP A 354 -22.67 17.87 7.79
CA ASP A 354 -21.58 18.68 7.21
C ASP A 354 -20.27 18.54 7.99
N ARG A 355 -20.33 18.02 9.22
CA ARG A 355 -19.13 17.78 10.03
C ARG A 355 -18.42 16.50 9.64
N SER A 356 -17.11 16.64 9.38
CA SER A 356 -16.26 15.48 9.15
C SER A 356 -15.81 14.85 10.48
N PRO A 357 -15.59 13.52 10.55
CA PRO A 357 -15.01 12.89 11.75
C PRO A 357 -13.67 13.48 12.17
N THR A 358 -12.93 14.11 11.26
CA THR A 358 -11.69 14.84 11.56
C THR A 358 -11.97 16.15 12.30
N SER A 359 -12.92 16.95 11.82
CA SER A 359 -13.34 18.20 12.49
C SER A 359 -13.93 17.91 13.88
N ILE A 360 -14.72 16.85 14.01
CA ILE A 360 -15.23 16.38 15.31
C ILE A 360 -14.08 15.98 16.25
N ALA A 361 -13.08 15.27 15.73
CA ALA A 361 -11.90 14.87 16.50
C ALA A 361 -11.10 16.09 16.97
N GLU A 362 -10.93 17.09 16.11
CA GLU A 362 -10.24 18.34 16.42
C GLU A 362 -10.99 19.14 17.49
N GLU A 363 -12.32 19.25 17.38
CA GLU A 363 -13.16 19.97 18.34
C GLU A 363 -13.19 19.29 19.71
N LEU A 364 -13.33 17.96 19.74
CA LEU A 364 -13.35 17.18 20.99
C LEU A 364 -11.95 16.92 21.57
N GLY A 365 -10.89 17.29 20.86
CA GLY A 365 -9.50 17.05 21.30
C GLY A 365 -9.12 15.57 21.39
N ILE A 366 -9.76 14.70 20.59
CA ILE A 366 -9.53 13.26 20.54
C ILE A 366 -9.00 12.83 19.18
N SER A 367 -8.58 11.56 19.06
CA SER A 367 -8.17 11.04 17.76
C SER A 367 -9.39 10.69 16.90
N ARG A 368 -9.26 10.80 15.57
CA ARG A 368 -10.30 10.34 14.62
C ARG A 368 -10.70 8.86 14.86
N VAL A 369 -9.74 8.02 15.26
CA VAL A 369 -10.01 6.61 15.59
C VAL A 369 -10.88 6.51 16.84
N THR A 370 -10.62 7.35 17.85
CA THR A 370 -11.44 7.44 19.07
C THR A 370 -12.86 7.89 18.77
N VAL A 371 -13.04 8.90 17.89
CA VAL A 371 -14.38 9.33 17.42
C VAL A 371 -15.17 8.15 16.86
N HIS A 372 -14.57 7.37 15.94
CA HIS A 372 -15.24 6.22 15.34
C HIS A 372 -15.56 5.13 16.36
N LYS A 373 -14.62 4.83 17.26
CA LYS A 373 -14.80 3.85 18.32
C LYS A 373 -15.96 4.26 19.24
N TRP A 374 -15.98 5.50 19.72
CA TRP A 374 -17.06 6.00 20.57
C TRP A 374 -18.39 6.05 19.84
N ALA A 375 -18.42 6.50 18.58
CA ALA A 375 -19.66 6.50 17.81
C ALA A 375 -20.26 5.09 17.70
N GLN A 376 -19.41 4.06 17.56
CA GLN A 376 -19.83 2.66 17.58
C GLN A 376 -20.31 2.20 18.97
N GLU A 377 -19.60 2.57 20.04
CA GLU A 377 -19.99 2.24 21.43
C GLU A 377 -21.33 2.88 21.83
N GLU A 378 -21.61 4.10 21.36
CA GLU A 378 -22.86 4.84 21.59
C GLU A 378 -23.98 4.43 20.61
N GLY A 379 -23.76 3.44 19.75
CA GLY A 379 -24.75 2.96 18.79
C GLY A 379 -25.12 3.95 17.69
N LEU A 380 -24.28 4.97 17.44
CA LEU A 380 -24.52 5.96 16.39
C LEU A 380 -24.35 5.33 15.01
N PRO A 381 -25.20 5.69 14.02
CA PRO A 381 -25.12 5.12 12.69
C PRO A 381 -23.78 5.48 12.02
N PRO A 382 -23.17 4.57 11.25
CA PRO A 382 -21.98 4.89 10.47
C PRO A 382 -22.27 6.03 9.48
N ARG A 383 -21.59 7.17 9.58
CA ARG A 383 -21.76 8.33 8.66
C ARG A 383 -21.65 7.98 7.18
N GLN A 384 -20.80 7.00 6.84
CA GLN A 384 -20.68 6.53 5.45
C GLN A 384 -21.89 5.74 4.97
N ALA A 385 -22.66 5.12 5.87
CA ALA A 385 -23.87 4.39 5.53
C ALA A 385 -25.05 5.36 5.30
N ALA A 386 -25.25 6.35 6.18
CA ALA A 386 -26.30 7.36 6.03
C ALA A 386 -26.13 8.19 4.74
N ARG A 387 -24.94 8.78 4.54
CA ARG A 387 -24.63 9.52 3.30
C ARG A 387 -24.72 8.64 2.05
N ARG A 388 -24.49 7.34 2.18
CA ARG A 388 -24.65 6.40 1.07
C ARG A 388 -26.12 6.14 0.76
N ALA A 389 -26.99 5.99 1.77
CA ALA A 389 -28.42 5.82 1.59
C ALA A 389 -29.05 7.01 0.85
N ASP A 390 -28.82 8.24 1.33
CA ASP A 390 -29.34 9.46 0.67
C ASP A 390 -28.85 9.59 -0.77
N GLN A 391 -27.58 9.22 -1.01
CA GLN A 391 -27.02 9.23 -2.36
C GLN A 391 -27.56 8.11 -3.26
N LEU A 392 -28.07 7.01 -2.70
CA LEU A 392 -28.69 5.94 -3.48
C LEU A 392 -30.12 6.33 -3.87
N ASP A 393 -30.88 6.97 -2.98
CA ASP A 393 -32.22 7.48 -3.28
C ASP A 393 -32.16 8.53 -4.39
N LYS A 394 -31.23 9.48 -4.28
CA LYS A 394 -30.99 10.49 -5.33
C LYS A 394 -30.48 9.87 -6.64
N VAL A 395 -29.73 8.77 -6.58
CA VAL A 395 -29.38 8.01 -7.79
C VAL A 395 -30.63 7.42 -8.42
N ALA A 396 -31.51 6.78 -7.66
CA ALA A 396 -32.73 6.17 -8.18
C ALA A 396 -33.67 7.21 -8.83
N GLU A 397 -33.89 8.34 -8.16
CA GLU A 397 -34.68 9.47 -8.65
C GLU A 397 -34.11 10.01 -9.98
N MET A 398 -32.83 10.39 -10.00
CA MET A 398 -32.18 10.89 -11.21
C MET A 398 -32.08 9.82 -12.30
N TRP A 399 -32.00 8.54 -11.93
CA TRP A 399 -31.91 7.44 -12.88
C TRP A 399 -33.25 7.13 -13.55
N ALA A 400 -34.39 7.49 -12.94
CA ALA A 400 -35.70 7.35 -13.55
C ALA A 400 -35.90 8.29 -14.76
N ASP A 401 -35.39 9.52 -14.68
CA ASP A 401 -35.45 10.52 -15.75
C ASP A 401 -34.58 10.12 -16.96
N GLN A 402 -35.18 9.54 -18.00
CA GLN A 402 -34.48 9.06 -19.20
C GLN A 402 -33.84 10.17 -20.05
N GLU A 403 -34.15 11.44 -19.79
CA GLU A 403 -33.57 12.57 -20.54
C GLU A 403 -32.16 12.93 -20.05
N ARG A 404 -31.87 12.66 -18.78
CA ARG A 404 -30.55 12.87 -18.19
C ARG A 404 -29.48 11.93 -18.76
N THR A 405 -28.27 12.45 -18.99
CA THR A 405 -27.14 11.59 -19.35
C THR A 405 -26.50 10.99 -18.11
N VAL A 406 -25.94 9.77 -18.21
CA VAL A 406 -25.18 9.14 -17.12
C VAL A 406 -24.05 10.05 -16.62
N ARG A 407 -23.47 10.87 -17.51
CA ARG A 407 -22.42 11.85 -17.18
C ARG A 407 -22.94 13.03 -16.36
N SER A 408 -24.09 13.59 -16.73
CA SER A 408 -24.73 14.67 -15.98
C SER A 408 -25.11 14.21 -14.57
N ILE A 409 -25.71 13.02 -14.44
CA ILE A 409 -26.05 12.43 -13.14
C ILE A 409 -24.80 12.25 -12.27
N ALA A 410 -23.70 11.74 -12.85
CA ALA A 410 -22.45 11.57 -12.13
C ALA A 410 -21.84 12.91 -11.66
N ALA A 411 -21.89 13.93 -12.52
CA ALA A 411 -21.38 15.26 -12.20
C ALA A 411 -22.18 15.92 -11.07
N GLU A 412 -23.50 15.87 -11.13
CA GLU A 412 -24.39 16.47 -10.13
C GLU A 412 -24.27 15.78 -8.76
N LEU A 413 -24.08 14.47 -8.74
CA LEU A 413 -23.83 13.71 -7.51
C LEU A 413 -22.39 13.86 -6.98
N GLY A 414 -21.51 14.52 -7.72
CA GLY A 414 -20.08 14.65 -7.36
C GLY A 414 -19.34 13.32 -7.31
N VAL A 415 -19.73 12.34 -8.14
CA VAL A 415 -19.13 10.99 -8.16
C VAL A 415 -18.55 10.63 -9.51
N ALA A 416 -17.50 9.81 -9.51
CA ALA A 416 -16.95 9.27 -10.74
C ALA A 416 -17.95 8.30 -11.42
N LEU A 417 -17.94 8.27 -12.76
CA LEU A 417 -18.80 7.38 -13.57
C LEU A 417 -18.78 5.89 -13.12
N PRO A 418 -17.63 5.28 -12.77
CA PRO A 418 -17.61 3.91 -12.27
C PRO A 418 -18.36 3.74 -10.94
N THR A 419 -18.33 4.76 -10.07
CA THR A 419 -19.05 4.77 -8.79
C THR A 419 -20.55 4.84 -9.02
N LEU A 420 -21.02 5.71 -9.93
CA LEU A 420 -22.43 5.77 -10.31
C LEU A 420 -22.91 4.43 -10.88
N ARG A 421 -22.16 3.83 -11.82
CA ARG A 421 -22.52 2.52 -12.41
C ARG A 421 -22.63 1.41 -11.36
N ARG A 422 -21.72 1.39 -10.37
CA ARG A 422 -21.80 0.44 -9.26
C ARG A 422 -23.07 0.65 -8.43
N ARG A 423 -23.41 1.90 -8.11
CA ARG A 423 -24.63 2.23 -7.34
C ARG A 423 -25.92 1.84 -8.06
N VAL A 424 -25.97 2.10 -9.36
CA VAL A 424 -27.10 1.67 -10.22
C VAL A 424 -27.26 0.14 -10.17
N ALA A 425 -26.16 -0.60 -10.27
CA ALA A 425 -26.18 -2.06 -10.17
C ALA A 425 -26.58 -2.56 -8.76
N GLU A 426 -26.11 -1.90 -7.70
CA GLU A 426 -26.50 -2.20 -6.31
C GLU A 426 -28.00 -2.01 -6.07
N LEU A 427 -28.62 -1.03 -6.75
CA LEU A 427 -30.06 -0.76 -6.69
C LEU A 427 -30.89 -1.67 -7.62
N GLY A 428 -30.26 -2.56 -8.40
CA GLY A 428 -30.96 -3.39 -9.37
C GLY A 428 -31.62 -2.60 -10.51
N LEU A 429 -31.21 -1.33 -10.72
CA LEU A 429 -31.80 -0.48 -11.74
C LEU A 429 -31.37 -0.96 -13.13
N PRO A 430 -32.29 -1.00 -14.11
CA PRO A 430 -31.97 -1.45 -15.45
C PRO A 430 -30.93 -0.52 -16.10
N PRO A 431 -30.05 -1.06 -16.96
CA PRO A 431 -29.18 -0.22 -17.77
C PRO A 431 -30.05 0.72 -18.61
N ARG A 432 -29.68 2.01 -18.65
CA ARG A 432 -30.36 2.96 -19.52
C ARG A 432 -30.27 2.47 -20.95
N ARG A 433 -31.40 2.52 -21.67
CA ARG A 433 -31.42 2.24 -23.10
C ARG A 433 -30.40 3.17 -23.74
N ALA A 434 -29.47 2.60 -24.50
CA ALA A 434 -28.60 3.43 -25.33
C ALA A 434 -29.53 4.31 -26.17
N ARG A 435 -29.40 5.64 -26.05
CA ARG A 435 -30.10 6.54 -26.98
C ARG A 435 -29.76 6.04 -28.37
N ARG A 436 -30.77 5.63 -29.13
CA ARG A 436 -30.57 5.13 -30.48
C ARG A 436 -30.00 6.31 -31.25
N MET A 437 -28.69 6.25 -31.54
CA MET A 437 -28.04 7.32 -32.27
C MET A 437 -28.77 7.45 -33.63
N PRO A 438 -29.07 8.68 -34.07
CA PRO A 438 -29.56 8.89 -35.42
C PRO A 438 -28.60 8.22 -36.40
N LYS A 439 -29.16 7.53 -37.40
CA LYS A 439 -28.32 6.96 -38.45
C LYS A 439 -27.86 8.08 -39.39
N LEU A 440 -26.68 7.93 -39.99
CA LEU A 440 -26.17 8.92 -40.97
C LEU A 440 -27.21 9.18 -42.06
N GLU A 441 -27.88 8.13 -42.55
CA GLU A 441 -28.89 8.23 -43.59
C GLU A 441 -30.08 9.13 -43.20
N GLN A 442 -30.35 9.29 -41.90
CA GLN A 442 -31.43 10.14 -41.37
C GLN A 442 -30.96 11.57 -41.08
N SER A 443 -29.66 11.78 -40.90
CA SER A 443 -29.08 13.07 -40.50
C SER A 443 -28.25 13.72 -41.60
N GLU A 444 -28.01 13.05 -42.72
CA GLU A 444 -27.13 13.52 -43.80
C GLU A 444 -27.55 14.89 -44.34
N ALA A 445 -28.82 15.08 -44.70
CA ALA A 445 -29.31 16.35 -45.26
C ALA A 445 -29.10 17.51 -44.28
N ARG A 446 -29.39 17.28 -42.98
CA ARG A 446 -29.21 18.29 -41.93
C ARG A 446 -27.73 18.56 -41.64
N LEU A 447 -26.90 17.52 -41.60
CA LEU A 447 -25.46 17.63 -41.43
C LEU A 447 -24.83 18.46 -42.56
N ARG A 448 -25.19 18.20 -43.82
CA ARG A 448 -24.68 18.96 -44.98
C ARG A 448 -25.05 20.43 -44.91
N ALA A 449 -26.30 20.75 -44.52
CA ALA A 449 -26.75 22.13 -44.36
C ALA A 449 -25.94 22.85 -43.26
N LEU A 450 -25.85 22.27 -42.06
CA LEU A 450 -25.09 22.86 -40.95
C LEU A 450 -23.60 23.01 -41.27
N TRP A 451 -23.04 22.04 -42.01
CA TRP A 451 -21.66 22.12 -42.49
C TRP A 451 -21.48 23.25 -43.50
N ALA A 452 -22.37 23.38 -44.50
CA ALA A 452 -22.33 24.46 -45.48
C ALA A 452 -22.42 25.84 -44.80
N ASP A 453 -23.25 25.97 -43.76
CA ASP A 453 -23.45 27.19 -42.96
C ASP A 453 -22.25 27.59 -42.08
N GLY A 454 -21.13 26.85 -42.12
CA GLY A 454 -19.93 27.23 -41.37
C GLY A 454 -19.89 26.73 -39.92
N ARG A 455 -20.89 25.98 -39.46
CA ARG A 455 -21.01 25.58 -38.04
C ARG A 455 -19.86 24.68 -37.60
N GLY A 456 -19.42 24.85 -36.34
CA GLY A 456 -18.33 24.06 -35.78
C GLY A 456 -18.76 22.63 -35.44
N ILE A 457 -17.84 21.66 -35.49
CA ILE A 457 -18.09 20.23 -35.17
C ILE A 457 -18.83 20.07 -33.82
N ALA A 458 -18.50 20.89 -32.82
CA ALA A 458 -19.13 20.85 -31.51
C ALA A 458 -20.62 21.23 -31.55
N GLU A 459 -20.96 22.29 -32.28
CA GLU A 459 -22.33 22.80 -32.42
C GLU A 459 -23.17 21.83 -33.25
N ILE A 460 -22.59 21.28 -34.31
CA ILE A 460 -23.24 20.26 -35.14
C ILE A 460 -23.52 19.00 -34.32
N ALA A 461 -22.57 18.58 -33.47
CA ALA A 461 -22.74 17.41 -32.60
C ALA A 461 -23.88 17.61 -31.60
N GLU A 462 -23.94 18.79 -30.99
CA GLU A 462 -25.04 19.17 -30.09
C GLU A 462 -26.39 19.20 -30.82
N GLU A 463 -26.45 19.85 -31.98
CA GLU A 463 -27.69 20.03 -32.74
C GLU A 463 -28.24 18.73 -33.33
N LEU A 464 -27.36 17.81 -33.74
CA LEU A 464 -27.74 16.48 -34.23
C LEU A 464 -27.89 15.43 -33.11
N GLY A 465 -27.60 15.78 -31.86
CA GLY A 465 -27.67 14.85 -30.73
C GLY A 465 -26.68 13.68 -30.81
N VAL A 466 -25.50 13.89 -31.41
CA VAL A 466 -24.43 12.89 -31.58
C VAL A 466 -23.11 13.36 -30.96
N THR A 467 -22.07 12.51 -30.97
CA THR A 467 -20.75 12.93 -30.46
C THR A 467 -19.96 13.68 -31.53
N ARG A 468 -18.96 14.47 -31.11
CA ARG A 468 -18.05 15.19 -32.03
C ARG A 468 -17.36 14.21 -32.98
N GLU A 469 -16.91 13.07 -32.45
CA GLU A 469 -16.27 12.00 -33.22
C GLU A 469 -17.23 11.41 -34.27
N THR A 470 -18.53 11.34 -33.95
CA THR A 470 -19.55 10.87 -34.89
C THR A 470 -19.72 11.86 -36.04
N VAL A 471 -19.77 13.16 -35.74
CA VAL A 471 -19.80 14.21 -36.77
C VAL A 471 -18.55 14.14 -37.65
N THR A 472 -17.35 14.03 -37.05
CA THR A 472 -16.10 13.89 -37.81
C THR A 472 -16.13 12.67 -38.73
N MET A 473 -16.58 11.53 -38.23
CA MET A 473 -16.70 10.31 -39.04
C MET A 473 -17.73 10.47 -40.17
N TRP A 474 -18.87 11.12 -39.90
CA TRP A 474 -19.88 11.42 -40.92
C TRP A 474 -19.37 12.36 -41.99
N VAL A 475 -18.67 13.44 -41.61
CA VAL A 475 -18.03 14.38 -42.53
C VAL A 475 -17.04 13.66 -43.45
N LEU A 476 -16.18 12.81 -42.90
CA LEU A 476 -15.23 12.00 -43.68
C LEU A 476 -15.94 11.03 -44.61
N ARG A 477 -16.97 10.33 -44.13
CA ARG A 477 -17.72 9.35 -44.92
C ARG A 477 -18.52 9.99 -46.06
N LEU A 478 -18.98 11.22 -45.88
CA LEU A 478 -19.68 12.00 -46.91
C LEU A 478 -18.73 12.74 -47.86
N GLY A 479 -17.41 12.69 -47.63
CA GLY A 479 -16.43 13.41 -48.45
C GLY A 479 -16.53 14.94 -48.34
N LEU A 480 -17.02 15.46 -47.21
CA LEU A 480 -17.10 16.90 -46.98
C LEU A 480 -15.68 17.46 -46.69
N PRO A 481 -15.36 18.68 -47.14
CA PRO A 481 -14.04 19.26 -46.95
C PRO A 481 -13.73 19.43 -45.46
N THR A 482 -12.53 19.01 -45.04
CA THR A 482 -12.02 19.19 -43.68
C THR A 482 -11.78 20.67 -43.40
N ARG A 483 -12.22 21.13 -42.22
CA ARG A 483 -12.03 22.50 -41.73
C ARG A 483 -11.17 22.52 -40.48
#